data_AF-A0AAN8FA23-F1
#
_entry.id   AF-A0AAN8FA23-F1
#
_cell.length_a   1.000
_cell.length_b   1.000
_cell.length_c   1.000
_cell.angle_alpha   90.00
_cell.angle_beta   90.00
_cell.angle_gamma   90.00
#
_symmetry.space_group_name_H-M   'P 1'
#
loop_
_entity.id
_entity.type
_entity.pdbx_description
1 polymer ?
#
loop_
_entity_poly.entity_id
_entity_poly.type
_entity_poly.pdbx_seq_one_letter_code
_entity_poly.pdbx_strand_id
1 'polypeptide(L)'
;MVSAVALRIQQNYNLKDVSGLIEMAENIIHPKEFEGQPDHKKRIWFMDNGRICHDEETRNTLQKLVLWSTPIEFSDHCRKRCAGGVVDDAFLKQLKDERCQIIMEGLTIKDFNFDSSEQLKLFNTIEDIEGSLTIINSTGFKDLTFFESLIAITDYRVTHPLIRIARNPNLTSIEPLPRVELLYEKEDVDNVAVIETYSAINEKERKGLEEQGAIFRVHVKE
;
A
#
# COMPACT_ATOMS: atom_id res chain seq x y z
N MET A 1 10.49 -11.94 -30.61
CA MET A 1 9.37 -11.19 -31.22
C MET A 1 9.33 -9.83 -30.56
N VAL A 2 9.40 -8.75 -31.33
CA VAL A 2 9.28 -7.38 -30.79
C VAL A 2 7.80 -7.12 -30.56
N SER A 3 7.39 -6.90 -29.30
CA SER A 3 6.02 -6.44 -29.01
C SER A 3 5.82 -5.09 -29.69
N ALA A 4 4.86 -5.00 -30.61
CA ALA A 4 4.57 -3.77 -31.32
C ALA A 4 3.95 -2.75 -30.35
N VAL A 5 4.70 -1.71 -30.02
CA VAL A 5 4.21 -0.56 -29.25
C VAL A 5 3.18 0.18 -30.10
N ALA A 6 1.94 0.25 -29.62
CA ALA A 6 0.84 0.95 -30.28
C ALA A 6 0.78 2.43 -29.89
N LEU A 7 1.21 2.76 -28.65
CA LEU A 7 1.22 4.12 -28.15
C LEU A 7 2.49 4.35 -27.31
N ARG A 8 3.25 5.39 -27.64
CA ARG A 8 4.49 5.78 -26.96
C ARG A 8 4.32 7.18 -26.36
N ILE A 9 4.40 7.27 -25.03
CA ILE A 9 4.25 8.50 -24.26
C ILE A 9 5.52 8.69 -23.44
N GLN A 10 6.34 9.68 -23.82
CA GLN A 10 7.64 9.90 -23.18
C GLN A 10 7.96 11.37 -22.97
N GLN A 11 8.70 11.67 -21.90
CA GLN A 11 9.26 12.99 -21.60
C GLN A 11 8.20 14.11 -21.44
N ASN A 12 6.99 13.75 -20.99
CA ASN A 12 5.93 14.71 -20.70
C ASN A 12 5.94 15.06 -19.21
N TYR A 13 6.89 15.90 -18.80
CA TYR A 13 7.09 16.27 -17.40
C TYR A 13 5.92 17.01 -16.74
N ASN A 14 4.93 17.46 -17.52
CA ASN A 14 3.71 18.11 -17.02
C ASN A 14 2.45 17.27 -17.24
N LEU A 15 2.57 16.03 -17.70
CA LEU A 15 1.44 15.12 -17.88
C LEU A 15 0.93 14.71 -16.50
N LYS A 16 -0.21 15.29 -16.10
CA LYS A 16 -0.89 15.00 -14.83
C LYS A 16 -2.06 14.05 -15.03
N ASP A 17 -2.96 14.42 -15.93
CA ASP A 17 -4.15 13.65 -16.26
C ASP A 17 -3.84 12.67 -17.40
N VAL A 18 -4.12 11.39 -17.18
CA VAL A 18 -3.96 10.31 -18.15
C VAL A 18 -5.28 9.57 -18.41
N SER A 19 -6.43 10.04 -17.91
CA SER A 19 -7.74 9.43 -18.17
C SER A 19 -8.04 9.37 -19.67
N GLY A 20 -7.81 10.46 -20.39
CA GLY A 20 -7.96 10.48 -21.84
C GLY A 20 -7.01 9.52 -22.56
N LEU A 21 -5.82 9.26 -22.00
CA LEU A 21 -4.87 8.31 -22.57
C LEU A 21 -5.30 6.86 -22.33
N ILE A 22 -5.96 6.57 -21.21
CA ILE A 22 -6.55 5.26 -20.92
C ILE A 22 -7.71 5.00 -21.88
N GLU A 23 -8.63 5.96 -22.03
CA GLU A 23 -9.76 5.85 -22.97
C GLU A 23 -9.27 5.65 -24.41
N MET A 24 -8.27 6.41 -24.84
CA MET A 24 -7.63 6.21 -26.14
C MET A 24 -6.98 4.83 -26.25
N ALA A 25 -6.29 4.38 -25.21
CA ALA A 25 -5.61 3.11 -25.22
C ALA A 25 -6.57 1.92 -25.29
N GLU A 26 -7.68 1.94 -24.56
CA GLU A 26 -8.72 0.91 -24.65
C GLU A 26 -9.25 0.78 -26.09
N ASN A 27 -9.41 1.90 -26.79
CA ASN A 27 -9.83 1.92 -28.19
C ASN A 27 -8.74 1.47 -29.19
N ILE A 28 -7.46 1.74 -28.89
CA ILE A 28 -6.31 1.35 -29.74
C ILE A 28 -5.92 -0.12 -29.55
N ILE A 29 -6.11 -0.67 -28.35
CA ILE A 29 -5.66 -2.01 -27.92
C ILE A 29 -6.69 -3.12 -28.24
N HIS A 30 -7.92 -2.74 -28.61
CA HIS A 30 -8.98 -3.66 -29.05
C HIS A 30 -9.22 -3.72 -30.58
N PRO A 31 -8.23 -3.91 -31.48
CA PRO A 31 -8.56 -4.41 -32.82
C PRO A 31 -9.05 -5.85 -32.67
N LYS A 32 -10.24 -6.17 -33.21
CA LYS A 32 -10.81 -7.53 -33.30
C LYS A 32 -9.83 -8.56 -33.88
N GLU A 33 -8.78 -8.10 -34.57
CA GLU A 33 -7.73 -8.88 -35.21
C GLU A 33 -6.73 -9.55 -34.23
N PHE A 34 -6.77 -9.23 -32.93
CA PHE A 34 -5.79 -9.75 -31.96
C PHE A 34 -6.40 -10.51 -30.76
N GLU A 35 -7.70 -10.82 -30.79
CA GLU A 35 -8.34 -11.69 -29.79
C GLU A 35 -7.65 -13.07 -29.76
N GLY A 36 -7.06 -13.43 -28.61
CA GLY A 36 -6.47 -14.76 -28.37
C GLY A 36 -4.94 -14.81 -28.16
N GLN A 37 -4.20 -13.70 -28.30
CA GLN A 37 -2.77 -13.67 -27.97
C GLN A 37 -2.54 -13.30 -26.49
N PRO A 38 -1.55 -13.84 -25.76
CA PRO A 38 -1.38 -13.53 -24.33
C PRO A 38 -0.93 -12.08 -24.03
N ASP A 39 -0.29 -11.39 -24.99
CA ASP A 39 0.32 -10.06 -24.79
C ASP A 39 -0.35 -8.90 -25.55
N HIS A 40 -1.51 -9.12 -26.18
CA HIS A 40 -2.18 -8.06 -26.97
C HIS A 40 -2.56 -6.83 -26.15
N LYS A 41 -2.77 -6.98 -24.82
CA LYS A 41 -3.24 -5.90 -23.93
C LYS A 41 -2.16 -4.88 -23.51
N LYS A 42 -0.88 -5.19 -23.71
CA LYS A 42 0.24 -4.33 -23.25
C LYS A 42 1.00 -3.76 -24.42
N ARG A 43 0.48 -2.66 -24.98
CA ARG A 43 1.10 -1.99 -26.14
C ARG A 43 1.38 -0.51 -25.90
N ILE A 44 1.17 -0.02 -24.68
CA ILE A 44 1.56 1.33 -24.31
C ILE A 44 2.94 1.30 -23.68
N TRP A 45 3.78 2.23 -24.08
CA TRP A 45 5.10 2.44 -23.55
C TRP A 45 5.17 3.83 -22.92
N PHE A 46 5.33 3.88 -21.59
CA PHE A 46 5.46 5.10 -20.79
C PHE A 46 6.90 5.21 -20.29
N MET A 47 7.55 6.36 -20.48
CA MET A 47 8.91 6.60 -19.99
C MET A 47 9.14 8.07 -19.65
N ASP A 48 9.82 8.37 -18.54
CA ASP A 48 10.21 9.74 -18.16
C ASP A 48 9.06 10.77 -18.10
N ASN A 49 7.87 10.37 -17.62
CA ASN A 49 6.72 11.28 -17.44
C ASN A 49 6.56 11.62 -15.95
N GLY A 50 7.42 12.49 -15.41
CA GLY A 50 7.62 12.63 -13.95
C GLY A 50 6.49 13.26 -13.11
N ARG A 51 5.25 13.36 -13.60
CA ARG A 51 4.15 14.08 -12.89
C ARG A 51 2.74 13.47 -13.02
N ILE A 52 2.60 12.19 -13.35
CA ILE A 52 1.26 11.59 -13.49
C ILE A 52 0.55 11.60 -12.13
N CYS A 53 -0.64 12.21 -12.10
CA CYS A 53 -1.48 12.42 -10.93
C CYS A 53 -2.85 11.79 -11.15
N HIS A 54 -3.11 10.65 -10.53
CA HIS A 54 -4.43 10.03 -10.57
C HIS A 54 -4.71 9.21 -9.30
N ASP A 55 -5.98 8.87 -9.10
CA ASP A 55 -6.44 7.93 -8.07
C ASP A 55 -5.96 6.50 -8.31
N GLU A 56 -6.08 5.67 -7.27
CA GLU A 56 -5.64 4.28 -7.26
C GLU A 56 -6.28 3.45 -8.39
N GLU A 57 -7.57 3.62 -8.66
CA GLU A 57 -8.29 2.88 -9.70
C GLU A 57 -7.69 3.15 -11.09
N THR A 58 -7.42 4.42 -11.39
CA THR A 58 -6.81 4.83 -12.64
C THR A 58 -5.36 4.33 -12.74
N ARG A 59 -4.59 4.39 -11.65
CA ARG A 59 -3.22 3.86 -11.60
C ARG A 59 -3.19 2.36 -11.88
N ASN A 60 -4.04 1.59 -11.21
CA ASN A 60 -4.19 0.14 -11.38
C ASN A 60 -4.61 -0.22 -12.81
N THR A 61 -5.49 0.57 -13.41
CA THR A 61 -5.91 0.39 -14.81
C THR A 61 -4.74 0.64 -15.76
N LEU A 62 -4.01 1.74 -15.58
CA LEU A 62 -2.89 2.11 -16.41
C LEU A 62 -1.74 1.08 -16.32
N GLN A 63 -1.44 0.58 -15.12
CA GLN A 63 -0.45 -0.50 -14.91
C GLN A 63 -0.80 -1.79 -15.67
N LYS A 64 -2.08 -2.12 -15.84
CA LYS A 64 -2.51 -3.29 -16.62
C LYS A 64 -2.31 -3.12 -18.13
N LEU A 65 -2.32 -1.87 -18.61
CA LEU A 65 -2.24 -1.52 -20.04
C LEU A 65 -0.81 -1.24 -20.53
N VAL A 66 0.11 -0.91 -19.61
CA VAL A 66 1.51 -0.60 -19.94
C VAL A 66 2.38 -1.86 -20.02
N LEU A 67 3.36 -1.82 -20.93
CA LEU A 67 4.39 -2.86 -21.06
C LEU A 67 5.15 -3.04 -19.74
N TRP A 68 5.24 -4.28 -19.26
CA TRP A 68 5.94 -4.65 -18.02
C TRP A 68 7.40 -4.19 -17.95
N SER A 69 8.04 -3.97 -19.09
CA SER A 69 9.42 -3.48 -19.18
C SER A 69 9.57 -1.98 -18.94
N THR A 70 8.47 -1.25 -18.69
CA THR A 70 8.47 0.19 -18.39
C THR A 70 7.57 0.47 -17.19
N PRO A 71 8.13 0.56 -15.98
CA PRO A 71 7.39 0.99 -14.81
C PRO A 71 6.86 2.41 -15.04
N ILE A 72 5.60 2.65 -14.67
CA ILE A 72 5.04 3.99 -14.68
C ILE A 72 5.38 4.62 -13.33
N GLU A 73 6.05 5.76 -13.37
CA GLU A 73 6.29 6.55 -12.17
C GLU A 73 5.13 7.53 -11.98
N PHE A 74 4.36 7.32 -10.90
CA PHE A 74 3.37 8.28 -10.43
C PHE A 74 4.04 9.28 -9.50
N SER A 75 3.61 10.54 -9.55
CA SER A 75 4.26 11.56 -8.72
C SER A 75 3.68 11.58 -7.32
N ASP A 76 4.58 11.56 -6.34
CA ASP A 76 4.23 11.75 -4.92
C ASP A 76 3.59 13.10 -4.62
N HIS A 77 3.78 14.11 -5.47
CA HIS A 77 3.09 15.40 -5.33
C HIS A 77 1.56 15.31 -5.45
N CYS A 78 1.06 14.21 -5.99
CA CYS A 78 -0.37 13.98 -6.18
C CYS A 78 -0.97 13.21 -5.01
N ARG A 79 -0.13 12.62 -4.15
CA ARG A 79 -0.54 11.88 -2.98
C ARG A 79 -0.71 12.86 -1.83
N LYS A 80 -1.91 12.88 -1.27
CA LYS A 80 -2.21 13.76 -0.15
C LYS A 80 -1.57 13.20 1.11
N ARG A 81 -0.75 14.04 1.72
CA ARG A 81 -0.07 13.78 2.98
C ARG A 81 -0.90 14.31 4.14
N CYS A 82 -1.08 13.50 5.17
CA CYS A 82 -1.75 13.88 6.40
C CYS A 82 -0.82 13.63 7.59
N ALA A 83 -1.02 14.41 8.64
CA ALA A 83 -0.37 14.13 9.91
C ALA A 83 -0.89 12.80 10.46
N GLY A 84 0.02 11.97 10.96
CA GLY A 84 -0.28 10.73 11.64
C GLY A 84 -0.38 10.91 13.14
N GLY A 85 -0.06 9.85 13.88
CA GLY A 85 -0.20 9.78 15.33
C GLY A 85 -1.26 8.79 15.77
N VAL A 86 -1.94 9.09 16.88
CA VAL A 86 -2.90 8.17 17.51
C VAL A 86 -4.24 8.23 16.78
N VAL A 87 -4.81 7.07 16.48
CA VAL A 87 -6.16 6.95 15.92
C VAL A 87 -7.19 7.25 16.98
N ASP A 88 -7.92 8.35 16.78
CA ASP A 88 -9.09 8.78 17.53
C ASP A 88 -10.18 9.31 16.57
N ASP A 89 -11.29 9.83 17.10
CA ASP A 89 -12.39 10.37 16.29
C ASP A 89 -11.96 11.55 15.39
N ALA A 90 -10.98 12.35 15.84
CA ALA A 90 -10.47 13.48 15.06
C ALA A 90 -9.64 12.98 13.88
N PHE A 91 -8.81 11.96 14.08
CA PHE A 91 -8.05 11.30 13.03
C PHE A 91 -8.98 10.61 12.01
N LEU A 92 -10.01 9.89 12.45
CA LEU A 92 -10.97 9.27 11.53
C LEU A 92 -11.72 10.33 10.69
N LYS A 93 -12.09 11.46 11.30
CA LYS A 93 -12.67 12.58 10.58
C LYS A 93 -11.68 13.15 9.55
N GLN A 94 -10.41 13.28 9.91
CA GLN A 94 -9.37 13.70 8.97
C GLN A 94 -9.28 12.75 7.78
N LEU A 95 -9.17 11.43 8.00
CA LEU A 95 -9.11 10.46 6.90
C LEU A 95 -10.32 10.59 5.96
N LYS A 96 -11.51 10.77 6.52
CA LYS A 96 -12.75 10.92 5.75
C LYS A 96 -12.78 12.20 4.90
N ASP A 97 -12.40 13.33 5.49
CA ASP A 97 -12.47 14.64 4.83
C ASP A 97 -11.31 14.83 3.86
N GLU A 98 -10.15 14.24 4.16
CA GLU A 98 -8.91 14.50 3.47
C GLU A 98 -8.53 13.42 2.46
N ARG A 99 -9.01 12.18 2.59
CA ARG A 99 -8.64 11.02 1.74
C ARG A 99 -7.12 10.86 1.62
N CYS A 100 -6.47 10.76 2.77
CA CYS A 100 -5.02 10.67 2.89
C CYS A 100 -4.46 9.41 2.22
N GLN A 101 -3.41 9.56 1.42
CA GLN A 101 -2.64 8.44 0.88
C GLN A 101 -1.31 8.23 1.60
N ILE A 102 -0.75 9.27 2.20
CA ILE A 102 0.49 9.18 2.97
C ILE A 102 0.22 9.67 4.39
N ILE A 103 0.56 8.86 5.39
CA ILE A 103 0.51 9.23 6.80
C ILE A 103 1.92 9.57 7.28
N MET A 104 2.12 10.80 7.74
CA MET A 104 3.41 11.28 8.27
C MET A 104 3.52 11.03 9.77
N GLU A 105 4.73 10.86 10.31
CA GLU A 105 4.98 10.66 11.75
C GLU A 105 4.42 9.35 12.32
N GLY A 106 4.14 8.37 11.45
CA GLY A 106 3.66 7.05 11.83
C GLY A 106 2.18 7.01 12.21
N LEU A 107 1.69 5.81 12.50
CA LEU A 107 0.29 5.54 12.81
C LEU A 107 0.18 4.64 14.04
N THR A 108 -0.59 5.06 15.03
CA THR A 108 -0.79 4.33 16.29
C THR A 108 -2.27 4.04 16.51
N ILE A 109 -2.69 2.79 16.33
CA ILE A 109 -4.00 2.28 16.73
C ILE A 109 -3.83 1.65 18.11
N LYS A 110 -4.20 2.37 19.17
CA LYS A 110 -4.00 1.91 20.55
C LYS A 110 -5.27 2.06 21.36
N ASP A 111 -5.64 1.00 22.09
CA ASP A 111 -6.83 0.98 22.94
C ASP A 111 -8.12 1.37 22.17
N PHE A 112 -8.14 1.11 20.86
CA PHE A 112 -9.20 1.54 19.96
C PHE A 112 -10.14 0.37 19.63
N ASN A 113 -11.45 0.63 19.65
CA ASN A 113 -12.47 -0.32 19.21
C ASN A 113 -13.12 0.20 17.94
N PHE A 114 -12.96 -0.52 16.83
CA PHE A 114 -13.69 -0.21 15.61
C PHE A 114 -15.14 -0.70 15.74
N ASP A 115 -16.08 0.24 15.78
CA ASP A 115 -17.50 -0.03 15.97
C ASP A 115 -18.20 -0.43 14.67
N SER A 116 -17.55 -0.20 13.51
CA SER A 116 -18.12 -0.53 12.21
C SER A 116 -17.07 -0.80 11.14
N SER A 117 -17.46 -1.55 10.11
CA SER A 117 -16.65 -1.73 8.89
C SER A 117 -16.45 -0.43 8.11
N GLU A 118 -17.32 0.56 8.26
CA GLU A 118 -17.16 1.87 7.61
C GLU A 118 -15.97 2.66 8.17
N GLN A 119 -15.67 2.53 9.47
CA GLN A 119 -14.45 3.13 10.03
C GLN A 119 -13.19 2.46 9.48
N LEU A 120 -13.20 1.14 9.32
CA LEU A 120 -12.08 0.38 8.74
C LEU A 120 -11.82 0.79 7.28
N LYS A 121 -12.89 1.02 6.49
CA LYS A 121 -12.76 1.46 5.10
C LYS A 121 -12.02 2.79 4.94
N LEU A 122 -11.96 3.65 5.96
CA LEU A 122 -11.24 4.92 5.88
C LEU A 122 -9.72 4.74 5.71
N PHE A 123 -9.19 3.57 6.08
CA PHE A 123 -7.77 3.26 5.99
C PHE A 123 -7.38 2.69 4.63
N ASN A 124 -8.34 2.35 3.77
CA ASN A 124 -8.06 1.70 2.50
C ASN A 124 -7.40 2.64 1.48
N THR A 125 -7.41 3.95 1.71
CA THR A 125 -6.70 4.89 0.84
C THR A 125 -5.24 5.06 1.21
N ILE A 126 -4.80 4.56 2.36
CA ILE A 126 -3.44 4.76 2.87
C ILE A 126 -2.50 3.84 2.11
N GLU A 127 -1.63 4.45 1.31
CA GLU A 127 -0.60 3.78 0.51
C GLU A 127 0.74 3.71 1.25
N ASP A 128 1.13 4.78 1.96
CA ASP A 128 2.40 4.84 2.69
C ASP A 128 2.23 5.34 4.12
N ILE A 129 3.07 4.80 5.01
CA ILE A 129 3.28 5.33 6.36
C ILE A 129 4.75 5.76 6.48
N GLU A 130 4.97 7.07 6.60
CA GLU A 130 6.26 7.68 6.92
C GLU A 130 6.39 7.74 8.45
N GLY A 131 6.90 6.67 9.05
CA GLY A 131 7.09 6.45 10.47
C GLY A 131 6.81 4.99 10.85
N SER A 132 6.60 4.73 12.13
CA SER A 132 6.22 3.38 12.60
C SER A 132 4.71 3.13 12.54
N LEU A 133 4.33 1.87 12.32
CA LEU A 133 2.97 1.36 12.48
C LEU A 133 2.84 0.59 13.80
N THR A 134 2.03 1.10 14.71
CA THR A 134 1.77 0.48 16.01
C THR A 134 0.28 0.14 16.16
N ILE A 135 -0.05 -1.13 16.43
CA ILE A 135 -1.42 -1.61 16.66
C ILE A 135 -1.45 -2.40 17.97
N ILE A 136 -1.97 -1.81 19.04
CA ILE A 136 -1.91 -2.41 20.38
C ILE A 136 -3.27 -2.39 21.07
N ASN A 137 -3.62 -3.50 21.71
CA ASN A 137 -4.80 -3.60 22.59
C ASN A 137 -6.09 -3.09 21.93
N SER A 138 -6.27 -3.38 20.65
CA SER A 138 -7.37 -2.87 19.84
C SER A 138 -8.26 -3.99 19.33
N THR A 139 -9.53 -3.66 19.09
CA THR A 139 -10.61 -4.61 18.76
C THR A 139 -11.48 -4.10 17.61
N GLY A 140 -12.44 -4.89 17.15
CA GLY A 140 -13.29 -4.55 15.99
C GLY A 140 -12.74 -5.00 14.62
N PHE A 141 -11.61 -5.69 14.59
CA PHE A 141 -11.02 -6.29 13.38
C PHE A 141 -10.45 -7.69 13.65
N LYS A 142 -10.31 -8.49 12.60
CA LYS A 142 -9.74 -9.86 12.63
C LYS A 142 -8.45 -10.01 11.83
N ASP A 143 -8.21 -9.07 10.94
CA ASP A 143 -7.08 -9.01 10.02
C ASP A 143 -6.80 -7.54 9.70
N LEU A 144 -5.71 -7.27 8.98
CA LEU A 144 -5.30 -5.92 8.60
C LEU A 144 -5.64 -5.59 7.14
N THR A 145 -6.55 -6.33 6.51
CA THR A 145 -6.92 -6.12 5.10
C THR A 145 -7.60 -4.77 4.85
N PHE A 146 -8.00 -4.06 5.91
CA PHE A 146 -8.43 -2.67 5.82
C PHE A 146 -7.31 -1.70 5.41
N PHE A 147 -6.04 -2.15 5.42
CA PHE A 147 -4.90 -1.50 4.77
C PHE A 147 -4.64 -2.07 3.36
N GLU A 148 -5.66 -2.44 2.59
CA GLU A 148 -5.50 -3.15 1.30
C GLU A 148 -4.55 -2.46 0.31
N SER A 149 -4.50 -1.12 0.33
CA SER A 149 -3.66 -0.31 -0.55
C SER A 149 -2.31 0.06 0.06
N LEU A 150 -1.98 -0.40 1.27
CA LEU A 150 -0.69 -0.12 1.90
C LEU A 150 0.44 -0.81 1.14
N ILE A 151 1.39 -0.02 0.68
CA ILE A 151 2.53 -0.41 -0.14
C ILE A 151 3.81 -0.35 0.68
N ALA A 152 4.05 0.73 1.44
CA ALA A 152 5.30 0.90 2.18
C ALA A 152 5.14 1.46 3.59
N ILE A 153 6.07 1.06 4.46
CA ILE A 153 6.29 1.67 5.78
C ILE A 153 7.76 2.08 5.83
N THR A 154 8.01 3.36 6.10
CA THR A 154 9.32 3.97 5.97
C THR A 154 9.69 4.71 7.23
N ASP A 155 10.83 4.39 7.85
CA ASP A 155 11.36 5.14 8.97
C ASP A 155 12.88 5.03 9.04
N TYR A 156 13.55 6.16 8.78
CA TYR A 156 15.02 6.26 8.78
C TYR A 156 15.57 6.82 10.10
N ARG A 157 14.74 7.01 11.13
CA ARG A 157 15.12 7.71 12.37
C ARG A 157 14.98 6.84 13.63
N VAL A 158 14.78 5.54 13.47
CA VAL A 158 14.23 4.69 14.54
C VAL A 158 15.26 3.87 15.31
N THR A 159 15.09 3.90 16.63
CA THR A 159 15.65 2.95 17.62
C THR A 159 14.61 1.91 18.08
N HIS A 160 13.46 1.85 17.41
CA HIS A 160 12.31 1.02 17.76
C HIS A 160 11.82 0.26 16.51
N PRO A 161 11.02 -0.82 16.66
CA PRO A 161 10.48 -1.55 15.52
C PRO A 161 9.61 -0.67 14.61
N LEU A 162 9.77 -0.82 13.29
CA LEU A 162 8.92 -0.18 12.28
C LEU A 162 7.47 -0.64 12.41
N ILE A 163 7.26 -1.93 12.71
CA ILE A 163 5.93 -2.49 12.96
C ILE A 163 5.88 -3.05 14.36
N ARG A 164 4.85 -2.66 15.12
CA ARG A 164 4.53 -3.26 16.41
C ARG A 164 3.06 -3.63 16.49
N ILE A 165 2.78 -4.92 16.54
CA ILE A 165 1.42 -5.43 16.73
C ILE A 165 1.40 -6.23 18.01
N ALA A 166 0.55 -5.86 18.97
CA ALA A 166 0.50 -6.58 20.24
C ALA A 166 -0.89 -6.58 20.87
N ARG A 167 -1.24 -7.69 21.53
CA ARG A 167 -2.42 -7.77 22.42
C ARG A 167 -3.75 -7.44 21.73
N ASN A 168 -3.89 -7.77 20.45
CA ASN A 168 -5.16 -7.63 19.72
C ASN A 168 -5.93 -8.97 19.76
N PRO A 169 -6.94 -9.15 20.63
CA PRO A 169 -7.48 -10.46 21.01
C PRO A 169 -8.19 -11.23 19.90
N ASN A 170 -8.64 -10.53 18.86
CA ASN A 170 -9.39 -11.09 17.73
C ASN A 170 -8.54 -11.19 16.45
N LEU A 171 -7.28 -10.75 16.49
CA LEU A 171 -6.40 -10.77 15.32
C LEU A 171 -5.98 -12.21 14.99
N THR A 172 -6.23 -12.59 13.75
CA THR A 172 -5.97 -13.94 13.21
C THR A 172 -5.11 -13.94 11.94
N SER A 173 -4.97 -12.79 11.28
CA SER A 173 -4.12 -12.60 10.11
C SER A 173 -3.49 -11.22 10.14
N ILE A 174 -2.32 -11.09 9.54
CA ILE A 174 -1.57 -9.81 9.42
C ILE A 174 -1.41 -9.37 7.97
N GLU A 175 -2.10 -9.99 7.03
CA GLU A 175 -2.19 -9.46 5.66
C GLU A 175 -2.74 -8.02 5.71
N PRO A 176 -2.19 -7.07 4.93
CA PRO A 176 -1.24 -7.29 3.83
C PRO A 176 0.26 -7.17 4.19
N LEU A 177 0.62 -7.03 5.46
CA LEU A 177 1.98 -6.69 5.90
C LEU A 177 3.13 -7.54 5.30
N PRO A 178 2.98 -8.85 5.05
CA PRO A 178 4.04 -9.64 4.40
C PRO A 178 4.44 -9.17 3.00
N ARG A 179 3.61 -8.34 2.35
CA ARG A 179 3.84 -7.78 1.01
C ARG A 179 4.20 -6.29 1.02
N VAL A 180 4.14 -5.65 2.19
CA VAL A 180 4.47 -4.24 2.36
C VAL A 180 5.98 -4.08 2.39
N GLU A 181 6.50 -3.11 1.66
CA GLU A 181 7.91 -2.77 1.62
C GLU A 181 8.32 -2.01 2.89
N LEU A 182 9.37 -2.49 3.56
CA LEU A 182 9.90 -1.87 4.78
C LEU A 182 11.22 -1.17 4.48
N LEU A 183 11.22 0.16 4.55
CA LEU A 183 12.39 1.00 4.27
C LEU A 183 12.92 1.63 5.55
N TYR A 184 14.15 1.27 5.94
CA TYR A 184 14.76 1.71 7.19
C TYR A 184 16.29 1.67 7.13
N GLU A 185 16.94 2.38 8.05
CA GLU A 185 18.40 2.29 8.24
C GLU A 185 18.72 1.05 9.09
N LYS A 186 19.42 0.08 8.49
CA LYS A 186 19.66 -1.25 9.10
C LYS A 186 20.55 -1.21 10.35
N GLU A 187 21.33 -0.15 10.51
CA GLU A 187 22.36 -0.07 11.56
C GLU A 187 21.76 0.20 12.95
N ASP A 188 20.51 0.67 13.02
CA ASP A 188 19.89 1.16 14.27
C ASP A 188 18.69 0.34 14.77
N VAL A 189 18.29 -0.72 14.05
CA VAL A 189 17.06 -1.49 14.34
C VAL A 189 17.36 -2.96 14.62
N ASP A 190 17.32 -3.36 15.89
CA ASP A 190 17.48 -4.76 16.31
C ASP A 190 16.36 -5.67 15.77
N ASN A 191 15.13 -5.16 15.71
CA ASN A 191 13.94 -5.91 15.26
C ASN A 191 13.06 -5.01 14.40
N VAL A 192 12.91 -5.35 13.11
CA VAL A 192 12.16 -4.52 12.15
C VAL A 192 10.66 -4.55 12.45
N ALA A 193 10.15 -5.71 12.84
CA ALA A 193 8.77 -5.88 13.24
C ALA A 193 8.67 -6.77 14.49
N VAL A 194 7.75 -6.45 15.39
CA VAL A 194 7.43 -7.26 16.58
C VAL A 194 5.95 -7.57 16.58
N ILE A 195 5.61 -8.83 16.40
CA ILE A 195 4.24 -9.31 16.27
C ILE A 195 3.89 -10.25 17.43
N GLU A 196 3.04 -9.77 18.34
CA GLU A 196 2.55 -10.44 19.56
C GLU A 196 1.04 -10.74 19.43
N THR A 197 0.69 -12.00 19.19
CA THR A 197 -0.70 -12.44 18.95
C THR A 197 -1.16 -13.51 19.92
N TYR A 198 -2.48 -13.68 20.06
CA TYR A 198 -3.07 -14.74 20.89
C TYR A 198 -3.43 -16.01 20.12
N SER A 199 -3.32 -15.96 18.79
CA SER A 199 -3.62 -17.05 17.86
C SER A 199 -2.43 -17.21 16.92
N ALA A 200 -2.16 -18.42 16.46
CA ALA A 200 -1.10 -18.64 15.48
C ALA A 200 -1.43 -17.91 14.16
N ILE A 201 -0.49 -17.10 13.69
CA ILE A 201 -0.51 -16.50 12.35
C ILE A 201 -0.14 -17.58 11.32
N ASN A 202 -0.73 -17.50 10.13
CA ASN A 202 -0.44 -18.42 9.03
C ASN A 202 1.07 -18.44 8.71
N GLU A 203 1.64 -19.63 8.49
CA GLU A 203 3.06 -19.82 8.19
C GLU A 203 3.53 -19.00 6.99
N LYS A 204 2.70 -18.86 5.95
CA LYS A 204 3.02 -18.04 4.77
C LYS A 204 3.18 -16.56 5.13
N GLU A 205 2.27 -16.02 5.93
CA GLU A 205 2.31 -14.62 6.38
C GLU A 205 3.53 -14.38 7.26
N ARG A 206 3.75 -15.30 8.20
CA ARG A 206 4.90 -15.28 9.11
C ARG A 206 6.22 -15.24 8.33
N LYS A 207 6.41 -16.18 7.39
CA LYS A 207 7.63 -16.30 6.60
C LYS A 207 7.92 -15.03 5.80
N GLY A 208 6.89 -14.42 5.19
CA GLY A 208 7.06 -13.21 4.37
C GLY A 208 7.54 -12.00 5.16
N LEU A 209 7.25 -11.92 6.46
CA LEU A 209 7.77 -10.88 7.35
C LEU A 209 9.10 -11.27 8.02
N GLU A 210 9.31 -12.55 8.34
CA GLU A 210 10.61 -13.03 8.86
C GLU A 210 11.74 -12.79 7.85
N GLU A 211 11.48 -12.98 6.54
CA GLU A 211 12.42 -12.66 5.45
C GLU A 211 12.80 -11.17 5.41
N GLN A 212 11.96 -10.29 5.99
CA GLN A 212 12.17 -8.85 6.12
C GLN A 212 12.73 -8.44 7.50
N GLY A 213 13.09 -9.40 8.36
CA GLY A 213 13.68 -9.14 9.68
C GLY A 213 12.66 -8.98 10.82
N ALA A 214 11.45 -9.52 10.67
CA ALA A 214 10.45 -9.55 11.73
C ALA A 214 10.72 -10.63 12.79
N ILE A 215 10.32 -10.34 14.03
CA ILE A 215 10.23 -11.30 15.13
C ILE A 215 8.77 -11.53 15.52
N PHE A 216 8.42 -12.80 15.67
CA PHE A 216 7.10 -13.26 16.08
C PHE A 216 7.11 -13.83 17.49
N ARG A 217 6.08 -13.49 18.27
CA ARG A 217 5.78 -14.05 19.59
C ARG A 217 4.31 -14.41 19.65
N VAL A 218 4.00 -15.65 20.01
CA VAL A 218 2.61 -16.09 20.21
C VAL A 218 2.38 -16.27 21.69
N HIS A 219 1.41 -15.54 22.24
CA HIS A 219 0.95 -15.69 23.60
C HIS A 219 -0.11 -16.78 23.67
N VAL A 220 0.09 -17.75 24.57
CA VAL A 220 -0.98 -18.65 24.98
C VAL A 220 -1.92 -17.83 25.87
N LYS A 221 -3.22 -17.75 25.53
CA LYS A 221 -4.22 -17.18 26.46
C LYS A 221 -4.23 -18.06 27.70
N GLU A 222 -3.85 -17.49 28.85
CA GLU A 222 -4.13 -18.07 30.18
C GLU A 222 -5.63 -18.00 30.48
#